data_AF-A0A920FL51-F1
#
_entry.id   AF-A0A920FL51-F1
#
_cell.length_a   1.000
_cell.length_b   1.000
_cell.length_c   1.000
_cell.angle_alpha   90.00
_cell.angle_beta   90.00
_cell.angle_gamma   90.00
#
_symmetry.space_group_name_H-M   'P 1'
#
loop_
_entity.id
_entity.type
_entity.pdbx_description
1 polymer ?
#
loop_
_entity_poly.entity_id
_entity_poly.type
_entity_poly.pdbx_seq_one_letter_code
_entity_poly.pdbx_strand_id
1 'polypeptide(L)' 'MAVVENPILISIHNQLLQANLLKRKGMNNQKDHDLMVYEEHSEIYKAVHDANLDNAVKVMERHLSRSFKSNLIIP' A
#
# COMPACT_ATOMS: atom_id res chain seq x y z
N MET A 1 -15.08 7.10 -12.99
CA MET A 1 -15.62 5.92 -12.27
C MET A 1 -14.80 5.78 -10.99
N ALA A 2 -15.43 5.81 -9.82
CA ALA A 2 -14.73 5.57 -8.56
C ALA A 2 -14.57 4.05 -8.36
N VAL A 3 -13.37 3.60 -7.99
CA VAL A 3 -13.11 2.17 -7.74
C VAL A 3 -13.80 1.69 -6.45
N VAL A 4 -14.06 2.61 -5.51
CA VAL A 4 -14.77 2.37 -4.25
C VAL A 4 -15.74 3.52 -4.00
N GLU A 5 -17.02 3.20 -3.83
CA GLU A 5 -18.08 4.17 -3.53
C GLU A 5 -18.61 4.06 -2.09
N ASN A 6 -18.07 3.12 -1.30
CA ASN A 6 -18.51 2.90 0.08
C ASN A 6 -17.94 4.01 1.00
N PRO A 7 -18.80 4.90 1.55
CA PRO A 7 -18.35 6.04 2.35
C PRO A 7 -17.68 5.63 3.67
N ILE A 8 -18.04 4.46 4.22
CA ILE A 8 -17.44 3.93 5.45
C ILE A 8 -15.98 3.55 5.18
N LEU A 9 -15.72 2.83 4.07
CA LEU A 9 -14.36 2.44 3.69
C LEU A 9 -13.47 3.65 3.43
N ILE A 10 -14.00 4.67 2.75
CA ILE A 10 -13.28 5.93 2.48
C ILE A 10 -12.95 6.65 3.80
N SER A 11 -13.89 6.71 4.74
CA SER A 11 -13.67 7.33 6.05
C SER A 11 -12.55 6.64 6.84
N ILE A 12 -12.59 5.29 6.91
CA ILE A 12 -11.57 4.49 7.59
C ILE A 12 -10.19 4.69 6.93
N HIS A 13 -10.13 4.67 5.59
CA HIS A 13 -8.89 4.91 4.86
C HIS A 13 -8.27 6.26 5.21
N ASN A 14 -9.07 7.33 5.22
CA ASN A 14 -8.59 8.68 5.55
C ASN A 14 -8.03 8.76 6.97
N GLN A 15 -8.71 8.16 7.96
CA GLN A 15 -8.25 8.14 9.34
C GLN A 15 -6.92 7.39 9.48
N LEU A 16 -6.80 6.22 8.85
CA LEU A 16 -5.57 5.42 8.87
C LEU A 16 -4.42 6.13 8.16
N LEU A 17 -4.68 6.75 7.01
CA LEU A 17 -3.67 7.49 6.25
C LEU A 17 -3.05 8.61 7.10
N GLN A 18 -3.89 9.41 7.75
CA GLN A 18 -3.44 10.49 8.63
C GLN A 18 -2.63 9.96 9.82
N ALA A 19 -3.11 8.89 10.48
CA ALA A 19 -2.42 8.29 11.62
C ALA A 19 -1.04 7.70 11.24
N ASN A 20 -0.92 7.13 10.04
CA ASN A 20 0.29 6.42 9.61
C ASN A 20 1.33 7.35 8.97
N LEU A 21 0.92 8.36 8.19
CA LEU A 21 1.85 9.31 7.59
C LEU A 21 2.60 10.12 8.65
N LEU A 22 1.89 10.58 9.69
CA LEU A 22 2.50 11.38 10.77
C LEU A 22 3.51 10.59 11.62
N LYS A 23 3.41 9.26 11.63
CA LYS A 23 4.28 8.37 12.41
C LYS A 23 5.34 7.66 11.57
N ARG A 24 5.40 7.93 10.25
CA ARG A 24 6.32 7.24 9.35
C ARG A 24 7.75 7.63 9.70
N LYS A 25 8.52 6.67 10.18
CA LYS A 25 9.97 6.84 10.37
C LYS A 25 10.65 6.89 9.00
N GLY A 26 11.62 7.78 8.85
CA GLY A 26 12.49 7.78 7.66
C GLY A 26 13.35 6.53 7.61
N MET A 27 13.68 6.08 6.41
CA MET A 27 14.57 4.93 6.18
C MET A 27 15.90 5.41 5.59
N ASN A 28 17.01 4.76 5.97
CA ASN A 28 18.35 5.13 5.48
C ASN A 28 18.47 5.04 3.96
N ASN A 29 17.74 4.13 3.32
CA ASN A 29 17.67 3.91 1.88
C ASN A 29 16.31 4.35 1.29
N GLN A 30 15.82 5.52 1.72
CA GLN A 30 14.48 6.02 1.39
C GLN A 30 14.14 5.95 -0.10
N LYS A 31 15.08 6.32 -0.99
CA LYS A 31 14.85 6.29 -2.45
C LYS A 31 14.58 4.89 -2.98
N ASP A 32 15.40 3.92 -2.59
CA ASP A 32 15.26 2.53 -3.05
C ASP A 32 13.99 1.91 -2.48
N HIS A 33 13.67 2.21 -1.21
CA HIS A 33 12.43 1.80 -0.59
C HIS A 33 11.22 2.37 -1.33
N ASP A 34 11.22 3.67 -1.63
CA ASP A 34 10.09 4.32 -2.30
C ASP A 34 9.94 3.87 -3.75
N LEU A 35 11.03 3.57 -4.47
CA LEU A 35 10.98 2.96 -5.80
C LEU A 35 10.32 1.57 -5.74
N MET A 36 10.73 0.71 -4.80
CA MET A 36 10.14 -0.61 -4.64
C MET A 36 8.65 -0.54 -4.28
N VAL A 37 8.24 0.37 -3.38
CA VAL A 37 6.82 0.58 -3.04
C VAL A 37 6.03 1.10 -4.25
N TYR A 38 6.62 2.02 -5.03
CA TYR A 38 5.99 2.53 -6.25
C TYR A 38 5.74 1.42 -7.27
N GLU A 39 6.72 0.54 -7.50
CA GLU A 39 6.58 -0.59 -8.41
C GLU A 39 5.46 -1.55 -7.95
N GLU A 40 5.38 -1.87 -6.66
CA GLU A 40 4.29 -2.68 -6.09
C GLU A 40 2.92 -2.03 -6.33
N HIS A 41 2.79 -0.71 -6.10
CA HIS A 41 1.55 0.03 -6.34
C HIS A 41 1.17 0.10 -7.82
N SER A 42 2.15 0.27 -8.71
CA SER A 42 1.95 0.28 -10.16
C SER A 42 1.41 -1.07 -10.64
N GLU A 43 1.93 -2.18 -10.11
CA GLU A 43 1.46 -3.52 -10.42
C GLU A 43 0.02 -3.76 -9.94
N ILE A 44 -0.34 -3.30 -8.73
CA ILE A 44 -1.72 -3.33 -8.23
C ILE A 44 -2.65 -2.53 -9.15
N TYR A 45 -2.27 -1.30 -9.49
CA TYR A 45 -3.07 -0.43 -10.36
C TYR A 45 -3.31 -1.08 -11.72
N LYS A 46 -2.25 -1.64 -12.33
CA LYS A 46 -2.35 -2.35 -13.60
C LYS A 46 -3.29 -3.55 -13.51
N ALA A 47 -3.20 -4.34 -12.44
CA ALA A 47 -4.07 -5.50 -12.24
C ALA A 47 -5.55 -5.10 -12.09
N VAL A 48 -5.85 -4.01 -11.35
CA VAL A 48 -7.21 -3.46 -11.25
C VAL A 48 -7.71 -2.94 -12.59
N HIS A 49 -6.86 -2.19 -13.31
CA HIS A 49 -7.18 -1.65 -14.64
C HIS A 49 -7.51 -2.77 -15.63
N ASP A 50 -6.73 -3.85 -15.61
CA ASP A 50 -6.89 -5.01 -16.49
C ASP A 50 -7.99 -5.98 -16.00
N ALA A 51 -8.77 -5.61 -14.97
CA ALA A 51 -9.81 -6.42 -14.33
C ALA A 51 -9.32 -7.80 -13.80
N ASN A 52 -8.02 -7.93 -13.53
CA ASN A 52 -7.39 -9.13 -12.98
C ASN A 52 -7.34 -9.06 -11.46
N LEU A 53 -8.48 -9.34 -10.83
CA LEU A 53 -8.65 -9.23 -9.37
C LEU A 53 -7.75 -10.19 -8.60
N ASP A 54 -7.56 -11.41 -9.09
CA ASP A 54 -6.69 -12.40 -8.45
C ASP A 54 -5.25 -11.90 -8.35
N ASN A 55 -4.74 -11.28 -9.42
CA ASN A 55 -3.41 -10.69 -9.39
C ASN A 55 -3.37 -9.44 -8.50
N ALA A 56 -4.40 -8.60 -8.54
CA ALA A 56 -4.46 -7.41 -7.69
C ALA A 56 -4.39 -7.77 -6.20
N VAL A 57 -5.14 -8.78 -5.77
CA VAL A 57 -5.14 -9.29 -4.39
C VAL A 57 -3.77 -9.89 -4.04
N LYS A 58 -3.21 -10.73 -4.91
CA LYS A 58 -1.90 -11.37 -4.67
C LYS A 58 -0.79 -10.33 -4.46
N VAL A 59 -0.74 -9.29 -5.29
CA VAL A 59 0.27 -8.23 -5.16
C VAL A 59 0.05 -7.40 -3.90
N MET A 60 -1.22 -7.09 -3.58
CA MET A 60 -1.59 -6.39 -2.35
C MET A 60 -1.17 -7.17 -1.10
N GLU A 61 -1.43 -8.48 -1.04
CA GLU A 61 -1.03 -9.33 0.09
C GLU A 61 0.49 -9.36 0.28
N ARG A 62 1.24 -9.45 -0.82
CA ARG A 62 2.71 -9.39 -0.79
C ARG A 62 3.20 -8.05 -0.25
N HIS A 63 2.66 -6.94 -0.75
CA HIS A 63 2.99 -5.59 -0.32
C HIS A 63 2.73 -5.38 1.18
N LEU A 64 1.54 -5.76 1.66
CA LEU A 64 1.15 -5.64 3.07
C LEU A 64 2.02 -6.52 3.97
N SER A 65 2.26 -7.77 3.57
CA SER A 65 3.11 -8.70 4.31
C SER A 65 4.54 -8.20 4.46
N ARG A 66 5.12 -7.65 3.37
CA ARG A 66 6.45 -7.04 3.40
C ARG A 66 6.48 -5.83 4.33
N SER A 67 5.51 -4.91 4.18
CA SER A 67 5.42 -3.69 4.99
C SER A 67 5.22 -4.00 6.48
N PHE A 68 4.44 -5.02 6.81
CA PHE A 68 4.29 -5.50 8.18
C PHE A 68 5.62 -6.02 8.74
N LYS A 69 6.30 -6.91 8.00
CA LYS A 69 7.61 -7.46 8.42
C LYS A 69 8.66 -6.37 8.61
N SER A 70 8.74 -5.36 7.73
CA SER A 70 9.68 -4.24 7.91
C SER A 70 9.40 -3.41 9.16
N ASN A 71 8.14 -3.35 9.61
CA ASN A 71 7.77 -2.66 10.85
C ASN A 71 7.99 -3.51 12.11
N LEU A 72 8.20 -4.82 11.98
CA LEU A 72 8.59 -5.69 13.10
C LEU A 72 10.10 -5.73 13.31
N ILE A 73 10.87 -5.59 12.23
CA ILE A 73 12.33 -5.52 12.27
C ILE A 73 12.73 -4.07 12.59
N ILE A 74 12.38 -3.64 13.80
CA ILE A 74 12.95 -2.44 14.41
C ILE A 74 14.09 -2.95 15.32
N PRO A 75 15.35 -2.52 15.13
CA PRO A 75 16.43 -2.78 16.09
C PRO A 75 16.16 -2.11 17.44
#